data_AF-A0AA39N4D2-F1
#
_entry.id   AF-A0AA39N4D2-F1
#
_cell.length_a   1.000
_cell.length_b   1.000
_cell.length_c   1.000
_cell.angle_alpha   90.00
_cell.angle_beta   90.00
_cell.angle_gamma   90.00
#
_symmetry.space_group_name_H-M   'P 1'
#
loop_
_entity.id
_entity.type
_entity.pdbx_description
1 polymer ?
#
loop_
_entity_poly.entity_id
_entity_poly.type
_entity_poly.pdbx_seq_one_letter_code
_entity_poly.pdbx_strand_id
1 'polypeptide(L)'
;SSRLVEDLEQKIVLAREMLDGLVRKRDVFAEHLKNAKALLHPIRSLSDDILREIFAYCGKDWDDFYATYTPHDSLNTTLPPWTISQVSRKWRHVAVSTSRLWSSISPDFPS
;
A
#
# COMPACT_ATOMS: atom_id res chain seq x y z
N SER A 1 -48.79 25.22 23.59
CA SER A 1 -48.61 24.29 22.45
C SER A 1 -47.67 24.80 21.36
N SER A 2 -47.87 25.99 20.75
CA SER A 2 -47.10 26.41 19.55
C SER A 2 -45.56 26.38 19.70
N ARG A 3 -45.01 26.96 20.78
CA ARG A 3 -43.55 27.00 21.00
C ARG A 3 -42.87 25.63 21.17
N LEU A 4 -43.59 24.65 21.72
CA LEU A 4 -43.04 23.30 21.88
C LEU A 4 -42.97 22.57 20.54
N VAL A 5 -43.92 22.84 19.65
CA VAL A 5 -43.91 22.29 18.29
C VAL A 5 -42.77 22.92 17.49
N GLU A 6 -42.56 24.24 17.59
CA GLU A 6 -41.44 24.94 16.93
C GLU A 6 -40.06 24.43 17.39
N ASP A 7 -39.86 24.21 18.69
CA ASP A 7 -38.60 23.66 19.23
C ASP A 7 -38.33 22.23 18.72
N LEU A 8 -39.37 21.39 18.63
CA LEU A 8 -39.25 20.05 18.09
C LEU A 8 -38.92 20.05 16.59
N GLU A 9 -39.56 20.92 15.81
CA GLU A 9 -39.25 21.09 14.38
C GLU A 9 -37.80 21.55 14.18
N GLN A 10 -37.32 22.48 15.01
CA GLN A 10 -35.95 22.97 14.93
C GLN A 10 -34.93 21.86 15.24
N LYS A 11 -35.21 21.00 16.24
CA LYS A 11 -34.39 19.82 16.54
C LYS A 11 -34.42 18.78 15.41
N ILE A 12 -35.57 18.59 14.76
CA ILE A 12 -35.69 17.69 13.60
C ILE A 12 -34.82 18.20 12.44
N VAL A 13 -34.85 19.50 12.15
CA VAL A 13 -34.02 20.10 11.10
C VAL A 13 -32.54 19.87 11.38
N LEU A 14 -32.07 20.21 12.59
CA LEU A 14 -30.67 20.04 12.97
C LEU A 14 -30.22 18.57 12.91
N ALA A 15 -31.08 17.64 13.38
CA ALA A 15 -30.78 16.22 13.34
C ALA A 15 -30.68 15.70 11.89
N ARG A 16 -31.55 16.18 10.98
CA ARG A 16 -31.50 15.83 9.56
C ARG A 16 -30.24 16.37 8.88
N GLU A 17 -29.86 17.61 9.17
CA GLU A 17 -28.62 18.20 8.63
C GLU A 17 -27.37 17.43 9.08
N MET A 18 -27.32 17.04 10.36
CA MET A 18 -26.24 16.19 10.87
C MET A 18 -26.23 14.82 10.19
N LEU A 19 -27.39 14.20 10.02
CA LEU A 19 -27.51 12.90 9.37
C LEU A 19 -27.03 12.97 7.92
N ASP A 20 -27.47 13.98 7.16
CA ASP A 20 -27.06 14.19 5.78
C ASP A 20 -25.55 14.42 5.67
N GLY A 21 -24.97 15.17 6.61
CA GLY A 21 -23.51 15.35 6.70
C GLY A 21 -22.77 14.03 6.91
N LEU A 22 -23.26 13.17 7.81
CA LEU A 22 -22.67 11.86 8.07
C LEU A 22 -22.84 10.90 6.89
N VAL A 23 -24.00 10.89 6.24
CA VAL A 23 -24.27 10.08 5.03
C VAL A 23 -23.32 10.46 3.90
N ARG A 24 -23.17 11.76 3.60
CA ARG A 24 -22.22 12.23 2.58
C ARG A 24 -20.80 11.78 2.88
N LYS A 25 -20.34 11.93 4.14
CA LYS A 25 -19.00 11.47 4.54
C LYS A 25 -18.85 9.97 4.33
N ARG A 26 -19.82 9.17 4.80
CA ARG A 26 -19.81 7.72 4.60
C ARG A 26 -19.69 7.35 3.13
N ASP A 27 -20.48 8.00 2.26
CA ASP A 27 -20.53 7.67 0.84
C ASP A 27 -19.21 7.98 0.14
N VAL A 28 -18.59 9.12 0.46
CA VAL A 28 -17.24 9.47 0.00
C VAL A 28 -16.20 8.43 0.45
N PHE A 29 -16.20 8.05 1.73
CA PHE A 29 -15.29 7.02 2.22
C PHE A 29 -15.55 5.65 1.58
N ALA A 30 -16.81 5.29 1.34
CA ALA A 30 -17.18 4.03 0.69
C ALA A 30 -16.70 3.99 -0.76
N GLU A 31 -16.79 5.11 -1.49
CA GLU A 31 -16.26 5.24 -2.84
C GLU A 31 -14.73 5.10 -2.86
N HIS A 32 -14.02 5.81 -1.99
CA HIS A 32 -12.57 5.67 -1.86
C HIS A 32 -12.15 4.23 -1.54
N LEU A 33 -12.87 3.57 -0.63
CA LEU A 33 -12.60 2.18 -0.28
C LEU A 33 -12.88 1.23 -1.45
N LYS A 34 -13.95 1.46 -2.21
CA LYS A 34 -14.28 0.69 -3.41
C LYS A 34 -13.18 0.81 -4.45
N ASN A 35 -12.70 2.02 -4.71
CA ASN A 35 -11.62 2.29 -5.66
C ASN A 35 -10.31 1.64 -5.21
N ALA A 36 -9.95 1.77 -3.94
CA ALA A 36 -8.78 1.11 -3.37
C ALA A 36 -8.90 -0.42 -3.46
N LYS A 37 -10.07 -1.01 -3.17
CA LYS A 37 -10.30 -2.45 -3.31
C LYS A 37 -10.20 -2.91 -4.77
N ALA A 38 -10.74 -2.16 -5.71
CA ALA A 38 -10.65 -2.46 -7.14
C ALA A 38 -9.20 -2.47 -7.64
N LEU A 39 -8.39 -1.48 -7.22
CA LEU A 39 -6.96 -1.43 -7.56
C LEU A 39 -6.14 -2.53 -6.87
N LEU A 40 -6.48 -2.86 -5.63
CA LEU A 40 -5.74 -3.87 -4.85
C LEU A 40 -6.15 -5.31 -5.18
N HIS A 41 -7.33 -5.53 -5.76
CA HIS A 41 -7.83 -6.88 -6.05
C HIS A 41 -6.94 -7.66 -7.02
N PRO A 42 -6.51 -7.10 -8.18
CA PRO A 42 -5.57 -7.77 -9.09
C PRO A 42 -4.23 -8.12 -8.42
N ILE A 43 -3.70 -7.21 -7.60
CA ILE A 43 -2.41 -7.40 -6.90
C ILE A 43 -2.53 -8.49 -5.82
N ARG A 44 -3.69 -8.61 -5.17
CA ARG A 44 -3.97 -9.65 -4.18
C ARG A 44 -4.29 -11.01 -4.81
N SER A 45 -4.90 -11.03 -5.99
CA SER A 45 -5.22 -12.25 -6.75
C SER A 45 -4.03 -12.83 -7.49
N LEU A 46 -2.95 -12.07 -7.65
CA LEU A 46 -1.72 -12.58 -8.25
C LEU A 46 -1.16 -13.73 -7.40
N SER A 47 -0.86 -14.88 -8.01
CA SER A 47 -0.29 -16.02 -7.30
C SER A 47 1.10 -15.68 -6.76
N ASP A 48 1.50 -16.40 -5.72
CA ASP A 48 2.82 -16.21 -5.11
C ASP A 48 3.94 -16.45 -6.14
N ASP A 49 3.75 -17.41 -7.06
CA ASP A 49 4.76 -17.72 -8.09
C ASP A 49 4.98 -16.58 -9.09
N ILE A 50 3.91 -15.90 -9.52
CA ILE A 50 4.07 -14.74 -10.41
C ILE A 50 4.70 -13.56 -9.65
N LEU A 51 4.38 -13.39 -8.36
CA LEU A 51 5.07 -12.40 -7.53
C LEU A 51 6.56 -12.73 -7.39
N ARG A 52 6.94 -14.00 -7.18
CA ARG A 52 8.34 -14.44 -7.13
C ARG A 52 9.07 -14.10 -8.42
N GLU A 53 8.45 -14.41 -9.55
CA GLU A 53 9.02 -14.14 -10.87
C GLU A 53 9.25 -12.64 -11.08
N ILE A 54 8.25 -11.81 -10.80
CA ILE A 54 8.38 -10.34 -10.88
C ILE A 54 9.50 -9.84 -9.96
N PHE A 55 9.55 -10.35 -8.73
CA PHE A 55 10.56 -9.91 -7.76
C PHE A 55 11.98 -10.29 -8.22
N ALA A 56 12.15 -11.45 -8.85
CA ALA A 56 13.45 -11.87 -9.40
C ALA A 56 14.00 -10.86 -10.43
N TYR A 57 13.14 -10.13 -11.15
CA TYR A 57 13.54 -9.05 -12.06
C TYR A 57 13.76 -7.69 -11.37
N CYS A 58 13.34 -7.55 -10.11
CA CYS A 58 13.49 -6.29 -9.37
C CYS A 58 14.78 -6.21 -8.56
N GLY A 59 15.38 -7.35 -8.22
CA GLY A 59 16.73 -7.41 -7.64
C GLY A 59 17.79 -7.24 -8.71
N LYS A 60 18.92 -6.61 -8.37
CA LYS A 60 20.12 -6.64 -9.21
C LYS A 60 20.91 -7.89 -8.91
N ASP A 61 21.26 -8.67 -9.93
CA ASP A 61 22.22 -9.77 -9.81
C ASP A 61 23.66 -9.21 -9.90
N TRP A 62 24.65 -9.97 -9.43
CA TRP A 62 26.07 -9.53 -9.37
C TRP A 62 26.59 -8.97 -10.72
N ASP A 63 26.13 -9.56 -11.83
CA ASP A 63 26.48 -9.13 -13.19
C ASP A 63 25.94 -7.73 -13.53
N ASP A 64 24.77 -7.36 -13.01
CA ASP A 64 24.16 -6.04 -13.21
C ASP A 64 24.95 -4.94 -12.49
N PHE A 65 25.50 -5.23 -11.31
CA PHE A 65 26.34 -4.30 -10.57
C PHE A 65 27.60 -3.96 -11.37
N TYR A 66 28.27 -4.99 -11.90
CA TYR A 66 29.51 -4.82 -12.65
C TYR A 66 29.28 -4.10 -13.98
N ALA A 67 28.17 -4.38 -14.67
CA ALA A 67 27.86 -3.77 -15.95
C ALA A 67 27.50 -2.27 -15.86
N THR A 68 26.81 -1.85 -14.79
CA THR A 68 26.29 -0.47 -14.70
C THR A 68 27.20 0.52 -13.96
N TYR A 69 28.26 0.06 -13.27
CA TYR A 69 29.11 0.91 -12.42
C TYR A 69 28.29 1.83 -11.48
N THR A 70 27.08 1.41 -11.10
CA THR A 70 26.23 2.18 -10.21
C THR A 70 26.61 1.85 -8.76
N PRO A 71 26.96 2.85 -7.93
CA PRO A 71 27.09 2.62 -6.49
C PRO A 71 25.80 2.00 -5.99
N HIS A 72 25.87 0.83 -5.40
CA HIS A 72 24.72 0.15 -4.85
C HIS A 72 25.07 -0.39 -3.47
N ASP A 73 24.51 0.30 -2.48
CA ASP A 73 24.40 -0.21 -1.13
C ASP A 73 23.20 -1.15 -1.01
N SER A 74 23.48 -2.44 -0.83
CA SER A 74 22.47 -3.47 -0.58
C SER A 74 21.72 -3.25 0.75
N LEU A 75 22.25 -2.44 1.65
CA LEU A 75 21.62 -2.07 2.92
C LEU A 75 20.71 -0.85 2.81
N ASN A 76 20.67 -0.20 1.64
CA ASN A 76 19.77 0.92 1.42
C ASN A 76 18.31 0.44 1.35
N THR A 77 17.57 0.70 2.43
CA THR A 77 16.17 0.26 2.56
C THR A 77 15.20 0.95 1.60
N THR A 78 15.65 1.97 0.85
CA THR A 78 14.85 2.67 -0.17
C THR A 78 14.92 1.99 -1.55
N LEU A 79 15.74 0.94 -1.69
CA LEU A 79 15.88 0.16 -2.91
C LEU A 79 15.32 -1.28 -2.74
N PRO A 80 14.98 -1.98 -3.83
CA PRO A 80 14.75 -3.42 -3.79
C PRO A 80 15.99 -4.16 -3.22
N PRO A 81 15.80 -5.27 -2.51
CA PRO A 81 14.54 -5.97 -2.22
C PRO A 81 13.70 -5.35 -1.07
N TRP A 82 14.22 -4.36 -0.35
CA TRP A 82 13.59 -3.82 0.86
C TRP A 82 12.23 -3.18 0.61
N THR A 83 12.09 -2.32 -0.41
CA THR A 83 10.84 -1.62 -0.73
C THR A 83 9.69 -2.58 -1.03
N ILE A 84 9.99 -3.67 -1.73
CA ILE A 84 9.03 -4.72 -2.09
C ILE A 84 8.50 -5.45 -0.84
N SER A 85 9.39 -5.71 0.13
CA SER A 85 9.02 -6.35 1.40
C SER A 85 8.12 -5.49 2.30
N GLN A 86 8.01 -4.18 2.02
CA GLN A 86 7.23 -3.24 2.81
C GLN A 86 5.81 -2.99 2.29
N VAL A 87 5.48 -3.42 1.06
CA VAL A 87 4.18 -3.15 0.42
C VAL A 87 3.00 -3.81 1.13
N SER A 88 3.12 -5.10 1.47
CA SER A 88 2.04 -5.86 2.14
C SER A 88 2.57 -7.09 2.89
N ARG A 89 1.73 -7.68 3.75
CA ARG A 89 2.08 -8.96 4.42
C ARG A 89 2.35 -10.08 3.41
N LYS A 90 1.57 -10.14 2.33
CA LYS A 90 1.75 -11.15 1.26
C LYS A 90 3.07 -10.95 0.53
N TRP A 91 3.35 -9.71 0.11
CA TRP A 91 4.59 -9.38 -0.60
C TRP A 91 5.82 -9.64 0.26
N ARG A 92 5.75 -9.31 1.55
CA ARG A 92 6.81 -9.64 2.51
C ARG A 92 7.06 -11.14 2.60
N HIS A 93 5.99 -11.94 2.71
CA HIS A 93 6.11 -13.39 2.76
C HIS A 93 6.78 -13.95 1.49
N VAL A 94 6.35 -13.49 0.32
CA VAL A 94 6.95 -13.91 -0.95
C VAL A 94 8.41 -13.44 -1.07
N ALA A 95 8.70 -12.18 -0.76
CA ALA A 95 10.06 -11.62 -0.85
C ALA A 95 11.05 -12.32 0.10
N VAL A 96 10.65 -12.58 1.35
CA VAL A 96 11.51 -13.29 2.33
C VAL A 96 11.69 -14.76 1.95
N SER A 97 10.67 -15.42 1.37
CA SER A 97 10.79 -16.81 0.89
C SER A 97 11.57 -16.98 -0.41
N THR A 98 11.93 -15.87 -1.08
CA THR A 98 12.67 -15.91 -2.35
C THR A 98 14.14 -15.61 -2.09
N SER A 99 14.93 -16.65 -1.76
CA SER A 99 16.34 -16.50 -1.35
C SER A 99 17.20 -15.75 -2.37
N ARG A 100 16.92 -15.89 -3.67
CA ARG A 100 17.65 -15.19 -4.75
C ARG A 100 17.56 -13.67 -4.65
N LEU A 101 16.51 -13.10 -4.05
CA LEU A 101 16.41 -11.65 -3.84
C LEU A 101 17.46 -11.10 -2.89
N TRP A 102 18.02 -11.96 -2.02
CA TRP A 102 18.91 -11.58 -0.94
C TRP A 102 20.32 -12.15 -1.11
N SER A 103 20.64 -12.71 -2.28
CA SER A 103 21.94 -13.34 -2.54
C SER A 103 23.06 -12.34 -2.88
N SER A 104 22.73 -11.07 -3.12
CA SER A 104 23.68 -10.02 -3.49
C SER A 104 23.82 -9.02 -2.35
N ILE A 105 24.95 -9.06 -1.61
CA ILE A 105 25.23 -8.16 -0.49
C ILE A 105 26.49 -7.34 -0.79
N SER A 106 26.32 -6.06 -1.02
CA SER A 106 27.39 -5.07 -1.23
C SER A 106 27.12 -3.87 -0.31
N PRO A 107 27.72 -3.81 0.88
CA PRO A 107 27.64 -2.64 1.74
C PRO A 107 28.57 -1.54 1.23
N ASP A 108 28.07 -0.32 1.10
CA ASP A 108 28.93 0.84 0.82
C ASP A 108 29.70 1.18 2.10
N PHE A 109 31.02 0.93 2.10
CA PHE A 109 31.90 1.38 3.18
C PHE A 109 32.45 2.76 2.85
N PRO A 110 32.23 3.78 3.69
CA PRO A 110 32.88 5.07 3.51
C PRO A 110 34.38 4.93 3.79
N SER A 111 35.20 5.33 2.82
CA SER A 111 36.67 5.43 2.91
C SER A 111 37.12 6.66 3.69
#